data_AF-A0A919GWW8-F1
#
_entry.id   AF-A0A919GWW8-F1
#
_cell.length_a   1.000
_cell.length_b   1.000
_cell.length_c   1.000
_cell.angle_alpha   90.00
_cell.angle_beta   90.00
_cell.angle_gamma   90.00
#
_symmetry.space_group_name_H-M   'P 1'
#
loop_
_entity.id
_entity.type
_entity.pdbx_description
1 polymer ?
#
loop_
_entity_poly.entity_id
_entity_poly.type
_entity_poly.pdbx_seq_one_letter_code
_entity_poly.pdbx_strand_id
1 'polypeptide(L)'
;MTDTTAVNGSTAAATAAPATSSASEPVADPATGTADLAFSCTGVRADAYAAGPTLVFRLRITAAPGTRVHALALRCQIRIEPAKRGYGPAEAEGLADLFGERSRWGTTLQPVQFAQVAVMVPSFTGETETDLVVPCSYDMDIAASRYFSALDSGEVPLLMLFSGTAFTGAGGFRVEPVPWDREASYRMPVPVWREMVEQHFPGCGWLRLPRDTMAELLAFRSRHALASWEATVRALLDAAAPADPEAPPGTAKAPLPGLRLGGAVPDVTGRTTT
;
A
#
# COMPACT_ATOMS: atom_id res chain seq x y z
N MET A 1 -0.04 -52.93 -96.30
CA MET A 1 0.15 -53.31 -94.89
C MET A 1 1.34 -52.51 -94.38
N THR A 2 1.23 -51.68 -93.35
CA THR A 2 0.03 -51.21 -92.61
C THR A 2 -0.31 -49.77 -93.09
N ASP A 3 -1.11 -48.89 -92.48
CA ASP A 3 -1.93 -48.88 -91.26
C ASP A 3 -3.04 -47.83 -91.42
N THR A 4 -4.24 -48.00 -90.85
CA THR A 4 -5.24 -46.92 -90.58
C THR A 4 -6.47 -47.47 -89.87
N THR A 5 -6.73 -47.01 -88.65
CA THR A 5 -8.07 -46.77 -88.02
C THR A 5 -7.83 -46.04 -86.69
N ALA A 6 -8.71 -45.20 -86.14
CA ALA A 6 -9.81 -44.40 -86.70
C ALA A 6 -10.19 -43.27 -85.70
N VAL A 7 -11.01 -42.30 -86.14
CA VAL A 7 -11.41 -41.06 -85.43
C VAL A 7 -12.92 -40.84 -85.67
N ASN A 8 -13.77 -40.34 -84.77
CA ASN A 8 -13.63 -39.76 -83.41
C ASN A 8 -14.61 -40.49 -82.44
N GLY A 9 -14.95 -40.10 -81.19
CA GLY A 9 -14.67 -38.92 -80.35
C GLY A 9 -15.96 -38.45 -79.65
N SER A 10 -15.95 -38.14 -78.35
CA SER A 10 -17.06 -37.45 -77.65
C SER A 10 -16.60 -36.77 -76.36
N THR A 11 -17.26 -35.68 -75.99
CA THR A 11 -16.76 -34.65 -75.06
C THR A 11 -17.49 -34.67 -73.72
N ALA A 12 -16.77 -34.62 -72.58
CA ALA A 12 -17.36 -34.29 -71.29
C ALA A 12 -16.38 -33.65 -70.29
N ALA A 13 -16.75 -32.44 -69.85
CA ALA A 13 -16.39 -31.70 -68.64
C ALA A 13 -15.19 -32.13 -67.76
N ALA A 14 -14.22 -31.20 -67.63
CA ALA A 14 -13.23 -31.22 -66.56
C ALA A 14 -13.85 -30.85 -65.20
N THR A 15 -13.43 -31.53 -64.13
CA THR A 15 -13.62 -31.11 -62.73
C THR A 15 -12.27 -31.19 -62.03
N ALA A 16 -11.76 -30.07 -61.53
CA ALA A 16 -10.45 -30.01 -60.89
C ALA A 16 -10.53 -30.41 -59.41
N ALA A 17 -9.65 -31.31 -58.98
CA ALA A 17 -9.44 -31.63 -57.56
C ALA A 17 -8.41 -30.64 -56.94
N PRO A 18 -8.54 -30.27 -55.66
CA PRO A 18 -7.66 -29.30 -55.02
C PRO A 18 -6.28 -29.89 -54.70
N ALA A 19 -5.25 -29.05 -54.82
CA ALA A 19 -3.88 -29.42 -54.46
C ALA A 19 -3.71 -29.51 -52.93
N THR A 20 -3.10 -30.59 -52.45
CA THR A 20 -2.72 -30.75 -51.04
C THR A 20 -1.53 -29.84 -50.71
N SER A 21 -1.81 -28.73 -50.03
CA SER A 21 -0.78 -27.86 -49.44
C SER A 21 -0.26 -28.49 -48.15
N SER A 22 0.98 -28.98 -48.17
CA SER A 22 1.71 -29.40 -46.98
C SER A 22 2.20 -28.18 -46.21
N ALA A 23 1.38 -27.68 -45.29
CA ALA A 23 1.82 -26.67 -44.33
C ALA A 23 2.93 -27.26 -43.44
N SER A 24 4.12 -26.66 -43.47
CA SER A 24 5.19 -27.03 -42.53
C SER A 24 4.83 -26.56 -41.13
N GLU A 25 4.95 -27.44 -40.15
CA GLU A 25 4.88 -27.06 -38.74
C GLU A 25 6.01 -26.09 -38.40
N PRO A 26 5.77 -25.08 -37.54
CA PRO A 26 6.82 -24.17 -37.11
C PRO A 26 7.82 -24.92 -36.23
N VAL A 27 9.06 -25.08 -36.73
CA VAL A 27 10.19 -25.53 -35.91
C VAL A 27 10.39 -24.55 -34.77
N ALA A 28 10.17 -25.00 -33.53
CA ALA A 28 10.47 -24.22 -32.35
C ALA A 28 11.99 -23.97 -32.25
N ASP A 29 12.39 -22.70 -32.23
CA ASP A 29 13.79 -22.29 -32.10
C ASP A 29 14.27 -22.58 -30.65
N PRO A 30 15.24 -23.49 -30.42
CA PRO A 30 15.65 -23.91 -29.09
C PRO A 30 16.55 -22.89 -28.36
N ALA A 31 16.53 -21.61 -28.76
CA ALA A 31 17.48 -20.58 -28.33
C ALA A 31 16.89 -19.38 -27.56
N THR A 32 15.64 -19.43 -27.07
CA THR A 32 15.13 -18.42 -26.12
C THR A 32 15.05 -18.98 -24.70
N GLY A 33 16.23 -19.29 -24.15
CA GLY A 33 16.40 -19.53 -22.72
C GLY A 33 15.90 -18.33 -21.95
N THR A 34 14.81 -18.54 -21.23
CA THR A 34 14.25 -17.61 -20.25
C THR A 34 14.30 -18.34 -18.93
N ALA A 35 14.83 -17.71 -17.89
CA ALA A 35 14.80 -18.29 -16.55
C ALA A 35 13.33 -18.45 -16.13
N ASP A 36 12.80 -19.67 -16.19
CA ASP A 36 11.43 -19.97 -15.80
C ASP A 36 11.33 -19.96 -14.28
N LEU A 37 11.12 -18.74 -13.79
CA LEU A 37 10.95 -18.38 -12.39
C LEU A 37 9.47 -18.13 -12.12
N ALA A 38 8.96 -18.70 -11.04
CA ALA A 38 7.65 -18.35 -10.50
C ALA A 38 7.80 -17.74 -9.10
N PHE A 39 6.89 -16.84 -8.78
CA PHE A 39 6.94 -16.00 -7.58
C PHE A 39 5.62 -16.11 -6.83
N SER A 40 5.68 -16.19 -5.51
CA SER A 40 4.49 -16.11 -4.66
C SER A 40 4.81 -15.44 -3.33
N CYS A 41 3.94 -14.52 -2.89
CA CYS A 41 4.04 -13.94 -1.56
C CYS A 41 3.31 -14.86 -0.57
N THR A 42 4.04 -15.40 0.40
CA THR A 42 3.52 -16.39 1.37
C THR A 42 3.10 -15.75 2.69
N GLY A 43 3.52 -14.52 2.97
CA GLY A 43 3.18 -13.80 4.20
C GLY A 43 3.62 -12.35 4.21
N VAL A 44 3.10 -11.58 5.17
CA VAL A 44 3.56 -10.23 5.51
C VAL A 44 3.49 -10.02 7.01
N ARG A 45 4.42 -9.21 7.54
CA ARG A 45 4.44 -8.77 8.94
C ARG A 45 4.88 -7.31 9.04
N ALA A 46 4.56 -6.65 10.15
CA ALA A 46 5.27 -5.46 10.58
C ALA A 46 6.72 -5.83 10.98
N ASP A 47 7.64 -4.88 10.90
CA ASP A 47 8.95 -5.02 11.54
C ASP A 47 9.00 -4.33 12.90
N ALA A 48 9.04 -5.15 13.95
CA ALA A 48 9.10 -4.71 15.35
C ALA A 48 10.38 -3.92 15.70
N TYR A 49 11.43 -4.01 14.87
CA TYR A 49 12.76 -3.46 15.17
C TYR A 49 13.23 -2.43 14.13
N ALA A 50 12.40 -2.08 13.15
CA ALA A 50 12.72 -1.03 12.20
C ALA A 50 12.74 0.36 12.86
N ALA A 51 13.55 1.28 12.32
CA ALA A 51 13.62 2.66 12.78
C ALA A 51 12.41 3.53 12.38
N GLY A 52 11.45 2.95 11.66
CA GLY A 52 10.25 3.59 11.14
C GLY A 52 9.33 2.54 10.48
N PRO A 53 8.07 2.89 10.17
CA PRO A 53 7.07 1.95 9.67
C PRO A 53 7.61 1.12 8.50
N THR A 54 7.64 -0.19 8.67
CA THR A 54 8.22 -1.11 7.69
C THR A 54 7.40 -2.39 7.65
N LEU A 55 6.99 -2.80 6.45
CA LEU A 55 6.43 -4.11 6.19
C LEU A 55 7.52 -5.05 5.68
N VAL A 56 7.46 -6.31 6.05
CA VAL A 56 8.31 -7.37 5.50
C VAL A 56 7.43 -8.43 4.86
N PHE A 57 7.48 -8.52 3.54
CA PHE A 57 6.78 -9.55 2.76
C PHE A 57 7.70 -10.75 2.54
N ARG A 58 7.20 -11.96 2.79
CA ARG A 58 7.92 -13.21 2.51
C ARG A 58 7.65 -13.64 1.07
N LEU A 59 8.67 -13.56 0.23
CA LEU A 59 8.61 -13.96 -1.18
C LEU A 59 9.22 -15.35 -1.35
N ARG A 60 8.42 -16.32 -1.80
CA ARG A 60 8.89 -17.60 -2.31
C ARG A 60 9.17 -17.49 -3.80
N ILE A 61 10.30 -18.05 -4.22
CA ILE A 61 10.77 -18.07 -5.61
C ILE A 61 11.09 -19.52 -5.97
N THR A 62 10.49 -20.02 -7.04
CA THR A 62 10.78 -21.35 -7.59
C THR A 62 11.40 -21.23 -8.98
N ALA A 63 12.33 -22.11 -9.31
CA ALA A 63 12.93 -22.25 -10.64
C ALA A 63 12.61 -23.63 -11.23
N ALA A 64 12.53 -23.74 -12.56
CA ALA A 64 12.33 -25.01 -13.24
C ALA A 64 13.32 -26.11 -12.79
N PRO A 65 12.91 -27.40 -12.71
CA PRO A 65 13.76 -28.48 -12.20
C PRO A 65 15.14 -28.56 -12.86
N GLY A 66 16.19 -28.72 -12.06
CA GLY A 66 17.58 -28.73 -12.53
C GLY A 66 18.19 -27.35 -12.80
N THR A 67 17.38 -26.28 -12.81
CA THR A 67 17.91 -24.91 -12.89
C THR A 67 18.57 -24.53 -11.58
N ARG A 68 19.89 -24.40 -11.61
CA ARG A 68 20.65 -23.73 -10.56
C ARG A 68 20.68 -22.23 -10.83
N VAL A 69 20.18 -21.45 -9.88
CA VAL A 69 20.31 -20.00 -9.84
C VAL A 69 21.52 -19.66 -8.97
N HIS A 70 22.48 -18.92 -9.51
CA HIS A 70 23.66 -18.43 -8.78
C HIS A 70 23.36 -17.15 -8.01
N ALA A 71 22.55 -16.27 -8.60
CA ALA A 71 22.03 -15.06 -7.98
C ALA A 71 20.82 -14.58 -8.78
N LEU A 72 19.96 -13.77 -8.16
CA LEU A 72 18.89 -13.06 -8.83
C LEU A 72 18.86 -11.61 -8.33
N ALA A 73 19.15 -10.67 -9.24
CA ALA A 73 19.00 -9.25 -8.99
C ALA A 73 17.55 -8.86 -9.30
N LEU A 74 16.71 -8.82 -8.27
CA LEU A 74 15.27 -8.66 -8.40
C LEU A 74 14.82 -7.24 -8.02
N ARG A 75 13.86 -6.71 -8.77
CA ARG A 75 13.06 -5.53 -8.43
C ARG A 75 11.60 -5.95 -8.36
N CYS A 76 10.95 -5.60 -7.26
CA CYS A 76 9.52 -5.80 -7.06
C CYS A 76 8.83 -4.43 -7.00
N GLN A 77 7.89 -4.18 -7.92
CA GLN A 77 6.95 -3.06 -7.85
C GLN A 77 5.65 -3.58 -7.23
N ILE A 78 5.20 -2.96 -6.14
CA ILE A 78 3.95 -3.31 -5.46
C ILE A 78 2.90 -2.24 -5.77
N ARG A 79 1.75 -2.67 -6.29
CA ARG A 79 0.55 -1.85 -6.49
C ARG A 79 -0.58 -2.36 -5.62
N ILE A 80 -1.45 -1.47 -5.19
CA ILE A 80 -2.78 -1.79 -4.65
C ILE A 80 -3.75 -1.86 -5.84
N GLU A 81 -4.71 -2.78 -5.81
CA GLU A 81 -5.76 -2.92 -6.83
C GLU A 81 -7.16 -2.67 -6.25
N PRO A 82 -7.57 -1.41 -5.99
CA PRO A 82 -8.78 -1.12 -5.21
C PRO A 82 -10.06 -1.79 -5.73
N ALA A 83 -10.21 -1.94 -7.04
CA ALA A 83 -11.35 -2.61 -7.68
C ALA A 83 -11.51 -4.11 -7.34
N LYS A 84 -10.46 -4.78 -6.84
CA LYS A 84 -10.51 -6.21 -6.44
C LYS A 84 -11.00 -6.44 -4.99
N ARG A 85 -11.61 -5.42 -4.36
CA ARG A 85 -12.15 -5.43 -2.98
C ARG A 85 -13.52 -4.74 -2.94
N GLY A 86 -14.41 -5.21 -2.06
CA GLY A 86 -15.63 -4.49 -1.66
C GLY A 86 -15.40 -3.61 -0.44
N TYR A 87 -16.09 -2.48 -0.35
CA TYR A 87 -15.91 -1.47 0.71
C TYR A 87 -17.21 -1.23 1.48
N GLY A 88 -17.11 -1.02 2.79
CA GLY A 88 -18.23 -0.57 3.62
C GLY A 88 -18.68 0.88 3.29
N PRO A 89 -19.73 1.40 3.96
CA PRO A 89 -20.12 2.81 3.83
C PRO A 89 -19.03 3.76 4.33
N ALA A 90 -18.54 3.56 5.56
CA ALA A 90 -17.50 4.41 6.16
C ALA A 90 -16.18 4.39 5.36
N GLU A 91 -15.72 3.21 4.94
CA GLU A 91 -14.55 3.08 4.06
C GLU A 91 -14.74 3.83 2.73
N ALA A 92 -15.95 3.85 2.17
CA ALA A 92 -16.24 4.56 0.93
C ALA A 92 -16.29 6.08 1.10
N GLU A 93 -16.72 6.59 2.26
CA GLU A 93 -16.63 8.00 2.62
C GLU A 93 -15.16 8.43 2.78
N GLY A 94 -14.35 7.66 3.52
CA GLY A 94 -12.91 7.92 3.69
C GLY A 94 -12.09 7.85 2.39
N LEU A 95 -12.57 7.10 1.39
CA LEU A 95 -11.95 6.99 0.07
C LEU A 95 -12.41 8.05 -0.96
N ALA A 96 -13.36 8.93 -0.60
CA ALA A 96 -13.90 9.94 -1.51
C ALA A 96 -12.82 10.91 -2.03
N ASP A 97 -11.83 11.28 -1.21
CA ASP A 97 -10.71 12.13 -1.61
C ASP A 97 -9.81 11.50 -2.70
N LEU A 98 -9.77 10.16 -2.79
CA LEU A 98 -8.92 9.44 -3.75
C LEU A 98 -9.66 9.06 -5.04
N PHE A 99 -10.91 8.62 -4.91
CA PHE A 99 -11.67 8.03 -6.02
C PHE A 99 -12.99 8.75 -6.32
N GLY A 100 -13.32 9.81 -5.59
CA GLY A 100 -14.60 10.48 -5.65
C GLY A 100 -15.76 9.61 -5.15
N GLU A 101 -16.98 10.09 -5.38
CA GLU A 101 -18.21 9.38 -5.02
C GLU A 101 -18.27 7.94 -5.53
N ARG A 102 -18.87 7.05 -4.73
CA ARG A 102 -19.05 5.63 -5.04
C ARG A 102 -19.79 5.36 -6.37
N SER A 103 -20.61 6.29 -6.82
CA SER A 103 -21.29 6.31 -8.13
C SER A 103 -20.32 6.28 -9.32
N ARG A 104 -19.10 6.80 -9.14
CA ARG A 104 -18.07 6.96 -10.19
C ARG A 104 -17.02 5.85 -10.20
N TRP A 105 -17.03 4.98 -9.20
CA TRP A 105 -15.99 3.98 -8.95
C TRP A 105 -15.74 2.98 -10.09
N GLY A 106 -16.72 2.78 -10.98
CA GLY A 106 -16.54 1.99 -12.21
C GLY A 106 -15.46 2.53 -13.17
N THR A 107 -15.06 3.80 -13.04
CA THR A 107 -13.93 4.38 -13.80
C THR A 107 -12.83 4.97 -12.91
N THR A 108 -13.11 5.28 -11.64
CA THR A 108 -12.15 5.97 -10.75
C THR A 108 -11.34 5.06 -9.82
N LEU A 109 -11.72 3.80 -9.58
CA LEU A 109 -10.94 2.84 -8.77
C LEU A 109 -9.69 2.31 -9.50
N GLN A 110 -8.77 3.22 -9.83
CA GLN A 110 -7.53 2.91 -10.50
C GLN A 110 -6.49 2.30 -9.55
N PRO A 111 -5.56 1.45 -10.03
CA PRO A 111 -4.48 0.91 -9.21
C PRO A 111 -3.60 2.02 -8.60
N VAL A 112 -3.29 1.89 -7.31
CA VAL A 112 -2.46 2.86 -6.58
C VAL A 112 -1.05 2.29 -6.41
N GLN A 113 -0.03 3.05 -6.81
CA GLN A 113 1.36 2.67 -6.59
C GLN A 113 1.67 2.70 -5.09
N PHE A 114 2.13 1.58 -4.53
CA PHE A 114 2.45 1.49 -3.10
C PHE A 114 3.97 1.58 -2.86
N ALA A 115 4.75 0.67 -3.44
CA ALA A 115 6.18 0.58 -3.17
C ALA A 115 6.98 0.06 -4.38
N GLN A 116 8.29 0.31 -4.37
CA GLN A 116 9.24 -0.34 -5.25
C GLN A 116 10.48 -0.69 -4.46
N VAL A 117 10.85 -1.98 -4.43
CA VAL A 117 11.99 -2.50 -3.68
C VAL A 117 12.91 -3.30 -4.58
N ALA A 118 14.18 -3.36 -4.22
CA ALA A 118 15.18 -4.20 -4.87
C ALA A 118 15.76 -5.19 -3.85
N VAL A 119 15.96 -6.43 -4.25
CA VAL A 119 16.55 -7.48 -3.43
C VAL A 119 17.56 -8.29 -4.25
N MET A 120 18.70 -8.60 -3.65
CA MET A 120 19.65 -9.57 -4.18
C MET A 120 19.35 -10.92 -3.54
N VAL A 121 18.81 -11.86 -4.31
CA VAL A 121 18.53 -13.22 -3.83
C VAL A 121 19.80 -14.06 -3.99
N PRO A 122 20.28 -14.75 -2.92
CA PRO A 122 21.40 -15.68 -2.99
C PRO A 122 21.15 -16.88 -3.91
N SER A 123 22.18 -17.70 -4.12
CA SER A 123 22.08 -18.91 -4.94
C SER A 123 21.08 -19.92 -4.39
N PHE A 124 20.29 -20.54 -5.26
CA PHE A 124 19.37 -21.63 -4.91
C PHE A 124 19.16 -22.60 -6.09
N THR A 125 18.56 -23.75 -5.79
CA THR A 125 18.15 -24.76 -6.79
C THR A 125 16.77 -25.26 -6.40
N GLY A 126 15.83 -25.29 -7.34
CA GLY A 126 14.44 -25.66 -7.05
C GLY A 126 13.65 -24.50 -6.44
N GLU A 127 13.80 -24.23 -5.15
CA GLU A 127 13.14 -23.08 -4.48
C GLU A 127 14.04 -22.34 -3.49
N THR A 128 13.60 -21.13 -3.13
CA THR A 128 14.10 -20.35 -2.00
C THR A 128 13.01 -19.42 -1.47
N GLU A 129 13.19 -18.89 -0.27
CA GLU A 129 12.41 -17.77 0.23
C GLU A 129 13.33 -16.60 0.61
N THR A 130 12.87 -15.38 0.35
CA THR A 130 13.56 -14.13 0.70
C THR A 130 12.57 -13.13 1.30
N ASP A 131 13.06 -12.26 2.17
CA ASP A 131 12.28 -11.12 2.66
C ASP A 131 12.39 -9.93 1.69
N LEU A 132 11.24 -9.32 1.39
CA LEU A 132 11.13 -8.01 0.76
C LEU A 132 10.83 -6.98 1.86
N VAL A 133 11.84 -6.22 2.25
CA VAL A 133 11.71 -5.15 3.24
C VAL A 133 11.17 -3.88 2.54
N VAL A 134 9.99 -3.42 2.96
CA VAL A 134 9.26 -2.30 2.38
C VAL A 134 9.11 -1.18 3.43
N PRO A 135 10.01 -0.20 3.46
CA PRO A 135 9.82 1.02 4.25
C PRO A 135 8.55 1.74 3.80
N CYS A 136 7.73 2.13 4.76
CA CYS A 136 6.42 2.74 4.57
C CYS A 136 6.39 4.15 5.14
N SER A 137 5.56 5.02 4.55
CA SER A 137 5.33 6.37 5.03
C SER A 137 3.96 6.49 5.70
N TYR A 138 3.91 7.19 6.83
CA TYR A 138 2.66 7.62 7.46
C TYR A 138 2.24 9.04 7.02
N ASP A 139 2.85 9.57 5.94
CA ASP A 139 2.40 10.83 5.34
C ASP A 139 1.00 10.66 4.74
N MET A 140 0.02 11.27 5.42
CA MET A 140 -1.39 11.27 5.06
C MET A 140 -1.72 12.04 3.76
N ASP A 141 -0.74 12.58 3.02
CA ASP A 141 -0.95 13.07 1.65
C ASP A 141 -0.54 12.07 0.55
N ILE A 142 0.08 10.93 0.91
CA ILE A 142 0.40 9.88 -0.05
C ILE A 142 -0.83 9.01 -0.31
N ALA A 143 -1.18 8.81 -1.58
CA ALA A 143 -2.39 8.09 -1.99
C ALA A 143 -2.50 6.67 -1.39
N ALA A 144 -1.38 5.92 -1.29
CA ALA A 144 -1.35 4.62 -0.65
C ALA A 144 -1.65 4.71 0.86
N SER A 145 -1.02 5.65 1.58
CA SER A 145 -1.22 5.85 3.02
C SER A 145 -2.65 6.32 3.32
N ARG A 146 -3.20 7.25 2.52
CA ARG A 146 -4.63 7.61 2.56
C ARG A 146 -5.53 6.40 2.34
N TYR A 147 -5.25 5.59 1.31
CA TYR A 147 -6.03 4.40 1.00
C TYR A 147 -6.07 3.44 2.20
N PHE A 148 -4.92 3.10 2.78
CA PHE A 148 -4.86 2.21 3.95
C PHE A 148 -5.53 2.82 5.20
N SER A 149 -5.41 4.14 5.40
CA SER A 149 -6.00 4.82 6.56
C SER A 149 -7.54 4.81 6.55
N ALA A 150 -8.15 4.69 5.37
CA ALA A 150 -9.60 4.62 5.19
C ALA A 150 -10.17 3.19 5.36
N LEU A 151 -9.35 2.20 5.71
CA LEU A 151 -9.80 0.80 5.85
C LEU A 151 -9.95 0.38 7.31
N ASP A 152 -11.09 -0.24 7.60
CA ASP A 152 -11.40 -0.71 8.95
C ASP A 152 -10.94 -2.16 9.17
N SER A 153 -11.11 -3.02 8.16
CA SER A 153 -10.95 -4.47 8.32
C SER A 153 -10.59 -5.19 7.00
N GLY A 154 -10.53 -6.54 7.04
CA GLY A 154 -10.35 -7.38 5.86
C GLY A 154 -9.00 -7.21 5.16
N GLU A 155 -8.98 -7.48 3.86
CA GLU A 155 -7.75 -7.69 3.08
C GLU A 155 -7.55 -6.65 1.99
N VAL A 156 -6.31 -6.19 1.78
CA VAL A 156 -5.92 -5.32 0.68
C VAL A 156 -5.40 -6.16 -0.48
N PRO A 157 -5.99 -6.06 -1.69
CA PRO A 157 -5.43 -6.65 -2.90
C PRO A 157 -4.16 -5.92 -3.32
N LEU A 158 -3.04 -6.65 -3.28
CA LEU A 158 -1.75 -6.20 -3.77
C LEU A 158 -1.36 -7.01 -5.01
N LEU A 159 -0.79 -6.32 -6.00
CA LEU A 159 -0.13 -6.91 -7.16
C LEU A 159 1.36 -6.61 -7.09
N MET A 160 2.16 -7.67 -7.01
CA MET A 160 3.62 -7.62 -7.04
C MET A 160 4.08 -7.93 -8.46
N LEU A 161 4.82 -7.00 -9.07
CA LEU A 161 5.34 -7.12 -10.43
C LEU A 161 6.85 -7.23 -10.39
N PHE A 162 7.39 -8.25 -11.04
CA PHE A 162 8.80 -8.59 -10.96
C PHE A 162 9.55 -8.19 -12.24
N SER A 163 10.75 -7.68 -12.05
CA SER A 163 11.70 -7.38 -13.13
C SER A 163 13.12 -7.53 -12.60
N GLY A 164 14.11 -7.77 -13.45
CA GLY A 164 15.47 -7.98 -12.98
C GLY A 164 16.31 -8.88 -13.88
N THR A 165 17.32 -9.49 -13.29
CA THR A 165 18.29 -10.34 -13.99
C THR A 165 18.62 -11.58 -13.17
N ALA A 166 18.36 -12.75 -13.76
CA ALA A 166 18.74 -14.04 -13.23
C ALA A 166 20.12 -14.45 -13.75
N PHE A 167 20.95 -14.99 -12.85
CA PHE A 167 22.24 -15.57 -13.18
C PHE A 167 22.14 -17.08 -12.97
N THR A 168 22.10 -17.86 -14.05
CA THR A 168 21.73 -19.29 -14.02
C THR A 168 22.83 -20.18 -14.61
N GLY A 169 22.85 -21.47 -14.28
CA GLY A 169 23.67 -22.47 -14.99
C GLY A 169 24.24 -23.61 -14.13
N ALA A 170 24.53 -24.73 -14.78
CA ALA A 170 25.09 -25.92 -14.12
C ALA A 170 26.63 -25.90 -14.01
N GLY A 171 27.32 -25.26 -14.95
CA GLY A 171 28.79 -25.24 -15.06
C GLY A 171 29.38 -23.96 -15.68
N GLY A 172 28.61 -22.87 -15.70
CA GLY A 172 28.98 -21.57 -16.27
C GLY A 172 27.81 -20.60 -16.12
N PHE A 173 28.04 -19.30 -16.32
CA PHE A 173 27.01 -18.28 -16.15
C PHE A 173 26.23 -18.00 -17.43
N ARG A 174 24.91 -18.16 -17.36
CA ARG A 174 23.94 -17.56 -18.27
C ARG A 174 23.30 -16.36 -17.56
N VAL A 175 23.04 -15.30 -18.31
CA VAL A 175 22.45 -14.05 -17.79
C VAL A 175 21.15 -13.80 -18.55
N GLU A 176 20.03 -13.88 -17.85
CA GLU A 176 18.68 -13.82 -18.43
C GLU A 176 17.86 -12.71 -17.75
N PRO A 177 17.09 -11.91 -18.49
CA PRO A 177 16.13 -11.00 -17.87
C PRO A 177 15.01 -11.81 -17.19
N VAL A 178 14.51 -11.32 -16.06
CA VAL A 178 13.22 -11.78 -15.52
C VAL A 178 12.12 -11.27 -16.46
N PRO A 179 11.25 -12.13 -17.00
CA PRO A 179 10.15 -11.69 -17.86
C PRO A 179 9.22 -10.70 -17.17
N TRP A 180 8.67 -9.76 -17.95
CA TRP A 180 7.81 -8.69 -17.44
C TRP A 180 6.40 -9.17 -17.06
N ASP A 181 6.00 -10.38 -17.49
CA ASP A 181 4.75 -11.05 -17.16
C ASP A 181 4.81 -11.80 -15.81
N ARG A 182 5.97 -11.81 -15.14
CA ARG A 182 6.11 -12.42 -13.82
C ARG A 182 5.48 -11.52 -12.76
N GLU A 183 4.36 -11.99 -12.21
CA GLU A 183 3.63 -11.30 -11.16
C GLU A 183 3.16 -12.26 -10.05
N ALA A 184 2.82 -11.69 -8.89
CA ALA A 184 2.14 -12.39 -7.82
C ALA A 184 1.04 -11.50 -7.23
N SER A 185 -0.18 -12.04 -7.13
CA SER A 185 -1.25 -11.43 -6.35
C SER A 185 -1.12 -11.82 -4.88
N TYR A 186 -1.31 -10.87 -3.97
CA TYR A 186 -1.34 -11.11 -2.53
C TYR A 186 -2.51 -10.38 -1.87
N ARG A 187 -3.05 -10.95 -0.80
CA ARG A 187 -4.09 -10.35 0.05
C ARG A 187 -3.43 -10.03 1.38
N MET A 188 -3.20 -8.76 1.64
CA MET A 188 -2.55 -8.27 2.87
C MET A 188 -3.61 -7.91 3.91
N PRO A 189 -3.55 -8.45 5.14
CA PRO A 189 -4.50 -8.08 6.17
C PRO A 189 -4.34 -6.61 6.57
N VAL A 190 -5.43 -5.85 6.56
CA VAL A 190 -5.48 -4.47 7.10
C VAL A 190 -4.95 -4.37 8.53
N PRO A 191 -5.18 -5.36 9.44
CA PRO A 191 -4.55 -5.35 10.76
C PRO A 191 -3.02 -5.22 10.75
N VAL A 192 -2.30 -5.80 9.78
CA VAL A 192 -0.82 -5.72 9.73
C VAL A 192 -0.34 -4.30 9.43
N TRP A 193 -1.07 -3.56 8.57
CA TRP A 193 -0.80 -2.14 8.36
C TRP A 193 -1.09 -1.32 9.63
N ARG A 194 -2.21 -1.59 10.30
CA ARG A 194 -2.61 -0.86 11.51
C ARG A 194 -1.63 -1.11 12.67
N GLU A 195 -1.19 -2.35 12.85
CA GLU A 195 -0.13 -2.73 13.80
C GLU A 195 1.18 -1.97 13.52
N MET A 196 1.64 -1.99 12.27
CA MET A 196 2.85 -1.27 11.85
C MET A 196 2.75 0.25 12.12
N VAL A 197 1.59 0.87 11.89
CA VAL A 197 1.39 2.30 12.18
C VAL A 197 1.36 2.55 13.69
N GLU A 198 0.55 1.81 14.45
CA GLU A 198 0.36 1.99 15.90
C GLU A 198 1.66 1.75 16.68
N GLN A 199 2.50 0.82 16.24
CA GLN A 199 3.85 0.58 16.78
C GLN A 199 4.74 1.84 16.75
N HIS A 200 4.60 2.69 15.72
CA HIS A 200 5.46 3.85 15.49
C HIS A 200 4.80 5.19 15.86
N PHE A 201 3.47 5.25 15.82
CA PHE A 201 2.67 6.46 16.05
C PHE A 201 1.44 6.17 16.94
N PRO A 202 1.63 5.64 18.16
CA PRO A 202 0.54 5.12 18.98
C PRO A 202 -0.48 6.21 19.32
N GLY A 203 -1.74 6.01 18.91
CA GLY A 203 -2.82 6.99 19.07
C GLY A 203 -2.55 8.37 18.43
N CYS A 204 -1.58 8.51 17.52
CA CYS A 204 -1.13 9.79 16.97
C CYS A 204 -1.55 9.96 15.51
N GLY A 205 -1.91 11.19 15.12
CA GLY A 205 -2.11 11.59 13.72
C GLY A 205 -0.91 12.34 13.14
N TRP A 206 -0.86 12.46 11.81
CA TRP A 206 0.13 13.27 11.09
C TRP A 206 -0.49 14.57 10.54
N LEU A 207 0.20 15.69 10.71
CA LEU A 207 -0.20 16.99 10.16
C LEU A 207 0.97 17.64 9.40
N ARG A 208 0.83 17.77 8.09
CA ARG A 208 1.79 18.47 7.23
C ARG A 208 1.38 19.93 7.06
N LEU A 209 2.31 20.85 7.28
CA LEU A 209 2.12 22.30 7.09
C LEU A 209 3.16 22.86 6.10
N PRO A 210 2.85 23.95 5.36
CA PRO A 210 3.85 24.73 4.65
C PRO A 210 4.96 25.22 5.60
N ARG A 211 6.18 25.40 5.07
CA ARG A 211 7.35 25.76 5.89
C ARG A 211 7.15 27.06 6.67
N ASP A 212 6.53 28.06 6.06
CA ASP A 212 6.34 29.38 6.67
C ASP A 212 5.28 29.30 7.80
N THR A 213 4.16 28.60 7.57
CA THR A 213 3.16 28.28 8.60
C THR A 213 3.75 27.49 9.76
N MET A 214 4.65 26.53 9.49
CA MET A 214 5.37 25.80 10.54
C MET A 214 6.32 26.72 11.34
N ALA A 215 6.98 27.68 10.68
CA ALA A 215 7.82 28.67 11.36
C ALA A 215 6.99 29.62 12.24
N GLU A 216 5.82 30.05 11.77
CA GLU A 216 4.86 30.83 12.58
C GLU A 216 4.37 30.04 13.80
N LEU A 217 4.04 28.76 13.62
CA LEU A 217 3.60 27.87 14.71
C LEU A 217 4.71 27.62 15.74
N LEU A 218 5.96 27.45 15.30
CA LEU A 218 7.14 27.38 16.17
C LEU A 218 7.35 28.70 16.94
N ALA A 219 7.20 29.84 16.27
CA ALA A 219 7.33 31.15 16.89
C ALA A 219 6.21 31.40 17.92
N PHE A 220 4.97 30.96 17.64
CA PHE A 220 3.87 30.98 18.60
C PHE A 220 4.19 30.10 19.82
N ARG A 221 4.56 28.83 19.62
CA ARG A 221 4.97 27.92 20.70
C ARG A 221 6.06 28.53 21.60
N SER A 222 7.05 29.19 21.00
CA SER A 222 8.14 29.86 21.71
C SER A 222 7.65 31.07 22.51
N ARG A 223 6.84 31.97 21.92
CA ARG A 223 6.32 33.17 22.61
C ARG A 223 5.44 32.82 23.82
N HIS A 224 4.70 31.72 23.73
CA HIS A 224 3.80 31.24 24.78
C HIS A 224 4.47 30.20 25.71
N ALA A 225 5.78 29.93 25.55
CA ALA A 225 6.56 28.98 26.34
C ALA A 225 5.94 27.56 26.45
N LEU A 226 5.28 27.08 25.40
CA LEU A 226 4.48 25.85 25.46
C LEU A 226 5.34 24.59 25.31
N ALA A 227 5.27 23.73 26.33
CA ALA A 227 6.14 22.57 26.50
C ALA A 227 6.01 21.51 25.38
N SER A 228 4.83 21.33 24.79
CA SER A 228 4.57 20.30 23.76
C SER A 228 3.80 20.85 22.55
N TRP A 229 3.82 20.09 21.45
CA TRP A 229 2.97 20.36 20.29
C TRP A 229 1.48 20.24 20.62
N GLU A 230 1.09 19.26 21.43
CA GLU A 230 -0.28 19.11 21.94
C GLU A 230 -0.74 20.36 22.69
N ALA A 231 0.09 20.90 23.60
CA ALA A 231 -0.21 22.16 24.30
C ALA A 231 -0.29 23.36 23.36
N THR A 232 0.51 23.37 22.29
CA THR A 232 0.47 24.39 21.23
C THR A 232 -0.84 24.36 20.46
N VAL A 233 -1.29 23.17 20.06
CA VAL A 233 -2.56 22.98 19.34
C VAL A 233 -3.76 23.25 20.27
N ARG A 234 -3.74 22.79 21.53
CA ARG A 234 -4.79 23.12 22.51
C ARG A 234 -4.93 24.62 22.71
N ALA A 235 -3.84 25.35 22.96
CA ALA A 235 -3.88 26.80 23.14
C ALA A 235 -4.46 27.54 21.92
N LEU A 236 -4.24 27.04 20.70
CA LEU A 236 -4.85 27.59 19.49
C LEU A 236 -6.33 27.24 19.35
N LEU A 237 -6.74 26.01 19.70
CA LEU A 237 -8.13 25.58 19.70
C LEU A 237 -8.95 26.32 20.77
N ASP A 238 -8.42 26.47 21.97
CA ASP A 238 -9.05 27.21 23.08
C ASP A 238 -9.22 28.70 22.73
N ALA A 239 -8.24 29.30 22.04
CA ALA A 239 -8.31 30.68 21.58
C ALA A 239 -9.22 30.88 20.34
N ALA A 240 -9.45 29.81 19.55
CA ALA A 240 -10.35 29.80 18.40
C ALA A 240 -11.78 29.36 18.76
N ALA A 241 -12.00 28.86 19.98
CA ALA A 241 -13.32 28.51 20.46
C ALA A 241 -14.22 29.77 20.42
N PRO A 242 -15.43 29.68 19.84
CA PRO A 242 -16.37 30.79 19.91
C PRO A 242 -16.65 31.08 21.39
N ALA A 243 -16.68 32.35 21.77
CA ALA A 243 -17.19 32.73 23.07
C ALA A 243 -18.60 32.15 23.21
N ASP A 244 -18.89 31.46 24.32
CA ASP A 244 -20.23 30.98 24.63
C ASP A 244 -21.22 32.15 24.42
N PRO A 245 -22.34 31.94 23.72
CA PRO A 245 -23.33 33.00 23.54
C PRO A 245 -23.80 33.43 24.93
N GLU A 246 -23.41 34.64 25.32
CA GLU A 246 -23.63 35.21 26.63
C GLU A 246 -25.10 35.00 27.02
N ALA A 247 -25.32 34.22 28.09
CA ALA A 247 -26.67 33.94 28.56
C ALA A 247 -27.37 35.28 28.81
N PRO A 248 -28.57 35.51 28.23
CA PRO A 248 -29.12 36.85 28.10
C PRO A 248 -29.22 37.55 29.47
N PRO A 249 -28.88 38.85 29.58
CA PRO A 249 -28.82 39.56 30.85
C PRO A 249 -30.24 39.69 31.45
N GLY A 250 -30.65 38.70 32.24
CA GLY A 250 -32.08 38.43 32.41
C GLY A 250 -32.52 37.49 33.52
N THR A 251 -31.70 37.21 34.56
CA THR A 251 -32.24 36.81 35.87
C THR A 251 -31.44 37.44 37.01
N ALA A 252 -31.80 38.66 37.39
CA ALA A 252 -31.38 39.24 38.67
C ALA A 252 -31.94 38.38 39.81
N LYS A 253 -31.11 37.51 40.39
CA LYS A 253 -31.49 36.71 41.56
C LYS A 253 -31.62 37.67 42.75
N ALA A 254 -32.85 37.89 43.19
CA ALA A 254 -33.15 38.84 44.27
C ALA A 254 -32.31 38.54 45.53
N PRO A 255 -31.80 39.58 46.23
CA PRO A 255 -31.01 39.37 47.44
C PRO A 255 -31.88 38.72 48.51
N LEU A 256 -31.41 37.57 49.04
CA LEU A 256 -32.01 36.93 50.20
C LEU A 256 -31.88 37.85 51.43
N PRO A 257 -32.92 37.98 52.26
CA PRO A 257 -32.87 38.84 53.44
C PRO A 257 -31.83 38.33 54.45
N GLY A 258 -31.06 39.26 55.01
CA GLY A 258 -29.83 38.94 55.73
C GLY A 258 -30.01 38.22 57.06
N LEU A 259 -29.21 37.18 57.29
CA LEU A 259 -29.03 36.57 58.60
C LEU A 259 -27.86 37.27 59.31
N ARG A 260 -28.14 38.02 60.39
CA ARG A 260 -27.09 38.56 61.25
C ARG A 260 -26.51 37.44 62.11
N LEU A 261 -25.24 37.09 61.92
CA LEU A 261 -24.46 36.45 62.99
C LEU A 261 -23.77 37.54 63.82
N GLY A 262 -24.24 37.69 65.07
CA GLY A 262 -23.44 38.32 66.12
C GLY A 262 -22.25 37.41 66.46
N GLY A 263 -21.09 38.01 66.69
CA GLY A 263 -19.84 37.27 66.84
C GLY A 263 -19.58 36.74 68.26
N ALA A 264 -18.64 35.80 68.34
CA ALA A 264 -17.78 35.59 69.50
C ALA A 264 -16.44 35.02 68.99
N VAL A 265 -15.34 35.72 69.29
CA VAL A 265 -13.97 35.23 69.07
C VAL A 265 -13.43 34.78 70.42
N PRO A 266 -12.99 33.52 70.59
CA PRO A 266 -12.07 33.15 71.66
C PRO A 266 -10.63 33.37 71.19
N ASP A 267 -9.92 34.23 71.91
CA ASP A 267 -8.47 34.36 71.86
C ASP A 267 -7.80 33.05 72.37
N VAL A 268 -6.75 32.59 71.69
CA VAL A 268 -5.88 31.50 72.16
C VAL A 268 -4.43 31.95 72.02
N THR A 269 -3.97 32.72 73.00
CA THR A 269 -2.56 32.91 73.29
C THR A 269 -2.06 31.74 74.17
N GLY A 270 -1.15 30.92 73.63
CA GLY A 270 -0.67 29.70 74.30
C GLY A 270 0.79 29.37 73.94
N ARG A 271 1.73 29.87 74.74
CA ARG A 271 3.18 29.67 74.60
C ARG A 271 3.60 28.19 74.57
N THR A 272 4.70 27.90 73.86
CA THR A 272 5.81 27.10 74.40
C THR A 272 7.13 27.48 73.71
N THR A 273 7.99 28.21 74.42
CA THR A 273 9.46 28.02 74.36
C THR A 273 9.79 26.86 75.32
N THR A 274 10.77 26.00 75.10
CA THR A 274 12.14 26.22 74.60
C THR A 274 12.66 24.96 73.94
#